data_AF-A0A1Q5HY28-F1
#
_entry.id   AF-A0A1Q5HY28-F1
#
_cell.length_a   1.000
_cell.length_b   1.000
_cell.length_c   1.000
_cell.angle_alpha   90.00
_cell.angle_beta   90.00
_cell.angle_gamma   90.00
#
_symmetry.space_group_name_H-M   'P 1'
#
loop_
_entity.id
_entity.type
_entity.pdbx_description
1 polymer ?
#
loop_
_entity_poly.entity_id
_entity_poly.type
_entity_poly.pdbx_seq_one_letter_code
_entity_poly.pdbx_strand_id
1 'polypeptide(L)'
;MDGFRNVYDLLDQVRLRPGMWVPGSSLTHLDTMLIGYSVALTVHDAEEDFPFWTPGRESPFDTWLRKRNGYESSLRWSAQIEREAAAVGMPAIELFFTLLDQFRAECGQPTR
;
A
#
# COMPACT_ATOMS: atom_id res chain seq x y z
N MET A 1 9.86 8.68 21.92
CA MET A 1 9.68 8.31 20.51
C MET A 1 8.31 7.68 20.43
N ASP A 2 7.31 8.42 19.98
CA ASP A 2 6.01 7.81 19.65
C ASP A 2 6.28 6.81 18.52
N GLY A 3 6.07 5.52 18.78
CA GLY A 3 6.26 4.46 17.79
C GLY A 3 5.22 4.55 16.66
N PHE A 4 5.39 3.72 15.63
CA PHE A 4 4.37 3.53 14.60
C PHE A 4 3.11 2.94 15.24
N ARG A 5 2.00 3.69 15.19
CA ARG A 5 0.71 3.25 15.75
C ARG A 5 -0.09 2.38 14.78
N ASN A 6 0.20 2.49 13.49
CA ASN A 6 -0.38 1.69 12.43
C ASN A 6 0.49 1.73 11.16
N VAL A 7 0.05 0.99 10.13
CA VAL A 7 0.65 0.92 8.81
C VAL A 7 0.76 2.28 8.12
N TYR A 8 -0.15 3.22 8.38
CA TYR A 8 -0.07 4.55 7.77
C TYR A 8 1.09 5.36 8.34
N ASP A 9 1.38 5.26 9.64
CA ASP A 9 2.56 5.91 10.22
C ASP A 9 3.86 5.36 9.61
N LEU A 10 3.90 4.05 9.32
CA LEU A 10 4.99 3.42 8.59
C LEU A 10 5.08 3.95 7.15
N LEU A 11 3.95 4.00 6.43
CA LEU A 11 3.88 4.51 5.06
C LEU A 11 4.26 5.99 4.96
N ASP A 12 3.97 6.80 5.99
CA ASP A 12 4.41 8.18 6.07
C ASP A 12 5.94 8.27 6.16
N GLN A 13 6.62 7.36 6.88
CA GLN A 13 8.10 7.31 6.86
C GLN A 13 8.65 6.83 5.52
N VAL A 14 8.00 5.85 4.89
CA VAL A 14 8.36 5.40 3.54
C VAL A 14 8.25 6.57 2.58
N ARG A 15 7.19 7.38 2.66
CA ARG A 15 6.97 8.57 1.83
C ARG A 15 8.08 9.60 1.97
N LEU A 16 8.54 9.84 3.20
CA LEU A 16 9.61 10.80 3.47
C LEU A 16 10.96 10.36 2.92
N ARG A 17 11.25 9.05 2.89
CA ARG A 17 12.56 8.53 2.48
C ARG A 17 12.45 7.22 1.68
N PRO A 18 11.83 7.19 0.49
CA PRO A 18 11.50 5.94 -0.18
C PRO A 18 12.70 5.02 -0.40
N GLY A 19 13.85 5.59 -0.81
CA GLY A 19 15.08 4.82 -1.04
C GLY A 19 15.72 4.20 0.21
N MET A 20 15.35 4.65 1.42
CA MET A 20 15.81 4.05 2.68
C MET A 20 15.04 2.78 3.02
N TRP A 21 13.77 2.71 2.62
CA TRP A 21 12.85 1.63 3.01
C TRP A 21 12.61 0.62 1.88
N VAL A 22 12.62 1.11 0.63
CA VAL A 22 12.22 0.34 -0.55
C VAL A 22 13.35 0.42 -1.57
N PRO A 23 14.26 -0.58 -1.60
CA PRO A 23 15.32 -0.64 -2.59
C PRO A 23 14.76 -0.54 -4.02
N GLY A 24 15.28 0.42 -4.79
CA GLY A 24 14.83 0.70 -6.16
C GLY A 24 13.41 1.29 -6.27
N SER A 25 12.78 1.66 -5.16
CA SER A 25 11.38 2.13 -5.12
C SER A 25 10.37 1.16 -5.75
N SER A 26 10.67 -0.15 -5.72
CA SER A 26 9.76 -1.18 -6.21
C SER A 26 8.59 -1.40 -5.26
N LEU A 27 7.37 -1.25 -5.79
CA LEU A 27 6.14 -1.50 -5.03
C LEU A 27 5.97 -2.98 -4.72
N THR A 28 6.56 -3.88 -5.52
CA THR A 28 6.56 -5.31 -5.20
C THR A 28 7.35 -5.60 -3.92
N HIS A 29 8.47 -4.91 -3.70
CA HIS A 29 9.20 -5.00 -2.43
C HIS A 29 8.41 -4.37 -1.27
N LEU A 30 7.77 -3.23 -1.51
CA LEU A 30 6.91 -2.61 -0.50
C LEU A 30 5.74 -3.54 -0.10
N ASP A 31 5.06 -4.16 -1.05
CA ASP A 31 3.98 -5.12 -0.78
C ASP A 31 4.48 -6.31 0.05
N THR A 32 5.65 -6.86 -0.29
CA THR A 32 6.26 -7.94 0.48
C THR A 32 6.55 -7.52 1.94
N MET A 33 7.08 -6.31 2.13
CA MET A 33 7.32 -5.75 3.46
C MET A 33 6.01 -5.57 4.25
N LEU A 34 4.96 -5.08 3.59
CA LEU A 34 3.63 -4.87 4.17
C LEU A 34 2.94 -6.20 4.54
N ILE A 35 3.12 -7.26 3.75
CA ILE A 35 2.66 -8.61 4.13
C ILE A 35 3.38 -9.07 5.39
N GLY A 36 4.71 -8.90 5.47
CA GLY A 36 5.48 -9.25 6.67
C GLY A 36 5.02 -8.49 7.91
N TYR A 37 4.72 -7.21 7.76
CA TYR A 37 4.12 -6.38 8.82
C TYR A 37 2.78 -6.95 9.31
N SER A 38 1.86 -7.27 8.38
CA SER A 38 0.54 -7.86 8.72
C SER A 38 0.66 -9.23 9.41
N VAL A 39 1.61 -10.06 8.98
CA VAL A 39 1.90 -11.34 9.65
C VAL A 39 2.42 -11.10 11.07
N ALA A 40 3.31 -10.12 11.27
CA ALA A 40 3.82 -9.78 12.60
C ALA A 40 2.71 -9.28 13.53
N LEU A 41 1.78 -8.45 13.05
CA LEU A 41 0.59 -8.04 13.81
C LEU A 41 -0.21 -9.26 14.30
N THR A 42 -0.43 -10.23 13.40
CA THR A 42 -1.17 -11.46 13.72
C THR A 42 -0.46 -12.30 14.78
N VAL A 43 0.87 -12.47 14.65
CA VAL A 43 1.68 -13.25 15.61
C VAL A 43 1.70 -12.61 17.00
N HIS A 44 1.61 -11.28 17.06
CA HIS A 44 1.64 -10.52 18.32
C HIS A 44 0.25 -10.14 18.85
N ASP A 45 -0.83 -10.66 18.25
CA ASP A 45 -2.23 -10.38 18.63
C ASP A 45 -2.55 -8.87 18.68
N ALA A 46 -1.93 -8.12 17.76
CA ALA A 46 -2.15 -6.68 17.61
C ALA A 46 -3.27 -6.44 16.60
N GLU A 47 -4.38 -5.85 17.07
CA GLU A 47 -5.49 -5.47 16.21
C GLU A 47 -5.20 -4.14 15.48
N GLU A 48 -5.24 -4.19 14.15
CA GLU A 48 -5.09 -3.02 13.28
C GLU A 48 -5.87 -3.21 11.99
N ASP A 49 -6.54 -2.15 11.53
CA ASP A 49 -7.13 -2.11 10.19
C ASP A 49 -6.02 -2.09 9.12
N PHE A 50 -5.85 -3.24 8.45
CA PHE A 50 -4.82 -3.42 7.44
C PHE A 50 -5.41 -3.63 6.03
N PRO A 51 -5.41 -2.62 5.14
CA PRO A 51 -6.12 -2.70 3.86
C PRO A 51 -5.29 -3.29 2.72
N PHE A 52 -4.00 -3.59 2.93
CA PHE A 52 -3.07 -3.91 1.84
C PHE A 52 -2.85 -5.40 1.61
N TRP A 53 -3.38 -6.27 2.47
CA TRP A 53 -3.30 -7.72 2.30
C TRP A 53 -4.38 -8.44 3.12
N THR A 54 -4.90 -9.52 2.57
CA THR A 54 -5.78 -10.45 3.29
C THR A 54 -5.45 -11.87 2.81
N PRO A 55 -5.15 -12.83 3.70
CA PRO A 55 -4.81 -14.19 3.28
C PRO A 55 -5.92 -14.82 2.43
N GLY A 56 -5.58 -15.27 1.22
CA GLY A 56 -6.49 -15.99 0.33
C GLY A 56 -7.67 -15.17 -0.22
N ARG A 57 -7.67 -13.84 -0.03
CA ARG A 57 -8.70 -12.94 -0.52
C ARG A 57 -8.10 -11.68 -1.09
N GLU A 58 -8.91 -10.96 -1.84
CA GLU A 58 -8.57 -9.60 -2.22
C GLU A 58 -8.55 -8.67 -1.01
N SER A 59 -7.57 -7.76 -0.97
CA SER A 59 -7.48 -6.73 0.05
C SER A 59 -8.39 -5.53 -0.25
N PRO A 60 -8.83 -4.76 0.78
CA PRO A 60 -9.62 -3.55 0.55
C PRO A 60 -9.01 -2.57 -0.46
N PHE A 61 -7.69 -2.40 -0.44
CA PHE A 61 -6.99 -1.53 -1.40
C PHE A 61 -6.99 -2.09 -2.83
N ASP A 62 -6.80 -3.40 -2.98
CA ASP A 62 -6.94 -4.08 -4.28
C ASP A 62 -8.36 -3.88 -4.83
N THR A 63 -9.40 -4.09 -3.99
CA THR A 63 -10.81 -3.97 -4.40
C THR A 63 -11.13 -2.55 -4.83
N TRP A 64 -10.67 -1.57 -4.07
CA TRP A 64 -10.87 -0.16 -4.39
C TRP A 64 -10.19 0.21 -5.72
N LEU A 65 -8.94 -0.20 -5.92
CA LEU A 65 -8.17 0.13 -7.12
C LEU A 65 -8.83 -0.46 -8.38
N ARG A 66 -9.34 -1.68 -8.32
CA ARG A 66 -10.08 -2.30 -9.44
C ARG A 66 -11.35 -1.54 -9.78
N LYS A 67 -12.16 -1.19 -8.76
CA LYS A 67 -13.38 -0.39 -8.95
C LYS A 67 -13.08 0.96 -9.59
N ARG A 68 -12.04 1.67 -9.12
CA ARG A 68 -11.59 2.95 -9.66
C ARG A 68 -11.25 2.84 -11.14
N ASN A 69 -10.55 1.77 -11.53
CA ASN A 69 -10.02 1.65 -12.88
C ASN A 69 -10.99 1.00 -13.88
N GLY A 70 -12.12 0.46 -13.39
CA GLY A 70 -13.17 -0.11 -14.25
C GLY A 70 -12.75 -1.39 -15.00
N TYR A 71 -11.73 -2.11 -14.51
CA TYR A 71 -11.30 -3.38 -15.08
C TYR A 71 -11.06 -4.44 -14.00
N GLU A 72 -11.21 -5.70 -14.40
CA GLU A 72 -10.78 -6.84 -13.60
C GLU A 72 -9.30 -7.15 -13.87
N SER A 73 -8.53 -7.34 -12.80
CA SER A 73 -7.10 -7.69 -12.86
C SER A 73 -6.79 -8.71 -11.78
N SER A 74 -6.03 -9.74 -12.15
CA SER A 74 -5.50 -10.72 -11.20
C SER A 74 -4.20 -10.25 -10.55
N LEU A 75 -3.65 -9.12 -10.99
CA LEU A 75 -2.47 -8.52 -10.38
C LEU A 75 -2.86 -7.86 -9.06
N ARG A 76 -1.96 -7.97 -8.08
CA ARG A 76 -2.02 -7.14 -6.87
C ARG A 76 -1.73 -5.69 -7.22
N TRP A 77 -2.16 -4.79 -6.34
CA TRP A 77 -1.97 -3.35 -6.44
C TRP A 77 -0.52 -2.97 -6.78
N SER A 78 0.46 -3.66 -6.22
CA SER A 78 1.89 -3.36 -6.42
C SER A 78 2.31 -3.49 -7.88
N ALA A 79 2.11 -4.66 -8.48
CA ALA A 79 2.41 -4.91 -9.88
C ALA A 79 1.52 -4.09 -10.82
N GLN A 80 0.25 -3.86 -10.44
CA GLN A 80 -0.67 -3.05 -11.23
C GLN A 80 -0.21 -1.59 -11.32
N ILE A 81 0.18 -0.99 -10.19
CA ILE A 81 0.64 0.39 -10.13
C ILE A 81 1.99 0.54 -10.83
N GLU A 82 2.92 -0.41 -10.68
CA GLU A 82 4.18 -0.40 -11.44
C GLU A 82 3.94 -0.39 -12.96
N ARG A 83 2.98 -1.20 -13.44
CA ARG A 83 2.59 -1.24 -14.85
C ARG A 83 1.97 0.08 -15.32
N GLU A 84 1.06 0.65 -14.53
CA GLU A 84 0.41 1.94 -14.85
C GLU A 84 1.43 3.08 -14.87
N ALA A 85 2.31 3.12 -13.88
CA ALA A 85 3.35 4.13 -13.77
C ALA A 85 4.32 4.09 -14.95
N ALA A 86 4.73 2.87 -15.35
CA ALA A 86 5.59 2.67 -16.52
C ALA A 86 4.92 3.15 -17.82
N ALA A 87 3.61 2.93 -17.99
CA ALA A 87 2.87 3.35 -19.18
C ALA A 87 2.81 4.88 -19.36
N VAL A 88 2.85 5.64 -18.25
CA VAL A 88 2.80 7.11 -18.26
C VAL A 88 4.15 7.77 -17.95
N GLY A 89 5.20 6.98 -17.74
CA GLY A 89 6.55 7.47 -17.47
C GLY A 89 6.72 8.16 -16.10
N MET A 90 5.93 7.77 -15.10
CA MET A 90 6.04 8.33 -13.74
C MET A 90 6.67 7.33 -12.76
N PRO A 91 7.27 7.80 -11.64
CA PRO A 91 7.74 6.90 -10.59
C PRO A 91 6.57 6.16 -9.92
N ALA A 92 6.65 4.83 -9.87
CA ALA A 92 5.57 4.00 -9.31
C ALA A 92 5.26 4.34 -7.84
N ILE A 93 6.29 4.67 -7.06
CA ILE A 93 6.14 5.06 -5.66
C ILE A 93 5.33 6.36 -5.50
N GLU A 94 5.47 7.32 -6.42
CA GLU A 94 4.69 8.56 -6.40
C GLU A 94 3.22 8.30 -6.78
N LEU A 95 3.00 7.39 -7.76
CA LEU A 95 1.65 6.97 -8.13
C LEU A 95 0.96 6.24 -6.98
N PHE A 96 1.67 5.32 -6.31
CA PHE A 96 1.16 4.62 -5.14
C PHE A 96 0.70 5.60 -4.06
N PHE A 97 1.54 6.59 -3.73
CA PHE A 97 1.21 7.56 -2.69
C PHE A 97 0.03 8.47 -3.08
N THR A 98 -0.09 8.82 -4.37
CA THR A 98 -1.26 9.54 -4.88
C THR A 98 -2.55 8.71 -4.76
N LEU A 99 -2.48 7.42 -5.09
CA LEU A 99 -3.61 6.49 -4.98
C LEU A 99 -3.97 6.20 -3.52
N LEU A 100 -2.97 6.13 -2.64
CA LEU A 100 -3.17 5.96 -1.20
C LEU A 100 -3.96 7.13 -0.59
N ASP A 101 -3.62 8.37 -0.97
CA ASP A 101 -4.36 9.54 -0.49
C ASP A 101 -5.83 9.52 -0.96
N GLN A 102 -6.08 9.13 -2.22
CA GLN A 102 -7.43 8.99 -2.77
C GLN A 102 -8.21 7.91 -2.01
N PHE A 103 -7.61 6.73 -1.81
CA PHE A 103 -8.21 5.64 -1.06
C PHE A 103 -8.61 6.08 0.36
N ARG A 104 -7.72 6.77 1.08
CA ARG A 104 -8.00 7.27 2.43
C ARG A 104 -9.16 8.27 2.45
N ALA A 105 -9.18 9.20 1.50
CA ALA A 105 -10.23 10.20 1.39
C ALA A 105 -11.61 9.58 1.11
N GLU A 106 -11.68 8.56 0.26
CA GLU A 106 -12.94 7.90 -0.12
C GLU A 106 -13.43 6.89 0.93
N CYS A 107 -12.52 6.22 1.64
CA CYS A 107 -12.86 5.25 2.69
C CYS A 107 -13.03 5.89 4.08
N GLY A 108 -12.89 7.21 4.21
CA GLY A 108 -13.07 7.93 5.47
C GLY A 108 -11.95 7.68 6.49
N GLN A 109 -10.76 7.32 6.03
CA GLN A 109 -9.60 7.17 6.91
C GLN A 109 -8.89 8.52 7.08
N PRO A 110 -8.53 8.91 8.31
CA PRO A 110 -8.00 10.24 8.57
C PRO A 110 -6.70 10.47 7.80
N THR A 111 -6.70 11.42 6.87
CA THR A 111 -5.50 12.07 6.32
C THR A 111 -5.01 13.05 7.39
N ARG A 112 -3.88 12.78 8.03
CA ARG A 112 -3.26 13.70 8.99
C ARG A 112 -2.25 14.59 8.29
#